data_AF-D0LPL8-F1
#
_entry.id   AF-D0LPL8-F1
#
_cell.length_a   1.000
_cell.length_b   1.000
_cell.length_c   1.000
_cell.angle_alpha   90.00
_cell.angle_beta   90.00
_cell.angle_gamma   90.00
#
_symmetry.space_group_name_H-M   'P 1'
#
loop_
_entity.id
_entity.type
_entity.pdbx_description
1 polymer ?
#
loop_
_entity_poly.entity_id
_entity_poly.type
_entity_poly.pdbx_seq_one_letter_code
_entity_poly.pdbx_strand_id
1 'polypeptide(L)'
;MGGRVAVGHSARVPNHERREQGNAEYEPAAQRRPQQPTPGEVTRTSRLASSDAGPVPRWPRNAEAQPQPATSAERTPWRERLRPHLDAALGGMSRPAREDDAAGAVADEPGVDSADTVALTVEWRGSFGADISARLRVQGRNGRGADWVTLVEDAEVRDPDGVAGDGSAKLAQVFTLDRYAAYRVTFSPLAEEPDDRYRHTRAVQRVDASASAATLTRRLDVHRWNRKNVDDVWSARGIDPDKADDVVRASLFGRTVRVNQAVAPRVAQTNARYETLDEATKQEIGASLFMTGGYAVRTTRDGGYSNHSVGYAIDVNFHARTKQNHHFNSREMPLLTKLVEPVVQTDPAFATFAIRRDTGMDQLRAAQVFNERFPAYLANLLDLGEDAALLEQSLYMEKNLAYYEAYFRELRQQKARELFERVDGKMLREAIAAQTDPDKKAQLQLVLANWKALRAWLFGVTVRDKREKQDKRIVGMIPLHEDVLRLFLETGWDWGGDWRHEKDYMHFEDRQALAQVQLSGGTVP
;
A
#
# COMPACT_ATOMS: atom_id res chain seq x y z
N MET A 1 -1.89 -66.87 -33.34
CA MET A 1 -3.37 -66.90 -33.30
C MET A 1 -3.81 -66.03 -32.13
N GLY A 2 -4.58 -64.97 -32.39
CA GLY A 2 -5.04 -64.06 -31.33
C GLY A 2 -5.65 -62.82 -31.97
N GLY A 3 -6.98 -62.74 -31.94
CA GLY A 3 -7.79 -61.84 -32.76
C GLY A 3 -7.84 -60.39 -32.30
N ARG A 4 -8.23 -59.55 -33.26
CA ARG A 4 -8.66 -58.16 -33.10
C ARG A 4 -10.01 -58.11 -32.38
N VAL A 5 -10.18 -57.14 -31.46
CA VAL A 5 -11.49 -56.58 -31.10
C VAL A 5 -11.36 -55.05 -31.04
N ALA A 6 -12.44 -54.40 -31.46
CA ALA A 6 -12.55 -53.04 -31.95
C ALA A 6 -12.63 -51.96 -30.86
N VAL A 7 -12.27 -50.75 -31.30
CA VAL A 7 -12.39 -49.47 -30.60
C VAL A 7 -13.85 -48.99 -30.71
N GLY A 8 -14.49 -48.72 -29.56
CA GLY A 8 -15.80 -48.10 -29.46
C GLY A 8 -15.70 -46.64 -29.03
N HIS A 9 -16.28 -45.75 -29.83
CA HIS A 9 -16.48 -44.33 -29.53
C HIS A 9 -17.39 -44.14 -28.31
N SER A 10 -17.09 -43.14 -27.46
CA SER A 10 -18.03 -42.62 -26.48
C SER A 10 -18.24 -41.12 -26.67
N ALA A 11 -19.53 -40.76 -26.60
CA ALA A 11 -20.12 -39.52 -27.04
C ALA A 11 -19.96 -38.37 -26.03
N ARG A 12 -19.96 -37.14 -26.57
CA ARG A 12 -20.20 -35.90 -25.83
C ARG A 12 -21.63 -35.87 -25.30
N VAL A 13 -21.78 -35.56 -24.02
CA VAL A 13 -23.04 -35.09 -23.41
C VAL A 13 -22.82 -33.63 -22.96
N PRO A 14 -23.78 -32.71 -23.18
CA PRO A 14 -23.68 -31.31 -22.79
C PRO A 14 -24.12 -31.10 -21.34
N ASN A 15 -23.37 -30.30 -20.59
CA ASN A 15 -23.75 -29.87 -19.24
C ASN A 15 -24.60 -28.58 -19.34
N HIS A 16 -25.91 -28.72 -19.14
CA HIS A 16 -26.78 -27.66 -18.66
C HIS A 16 -27.06 -27.91 -17.16
N GLU A 17 -27.07 -26.82 -16.40
CA GLU A 17 -27.76 -26.64 -15.11
C GLU A 17 -27.32 -27.47 -13.90
N ARG A 18 -26.59 -26.81 -12.99
CA ARG A 18 -26.80 -26.97 -11.54
C ARG A 18 -26.49 -25.65 -10.82
N ARG A 19 -27.54 -24.87 -10.60
CA ARG A 19 -27.66 -23.91 -9.50
C ARG A 19 -28.37 -24.64 -8.35
N GLU A 20 -28.07 -24.21 -7.13
CA GLU A 20 -28.69 -24.60 -5.85
C GLU A 20 -28.25 -25.93 -5.24
N GLN A 21 -27.39 -25.85 -4.22
CA GLN A 21 -27.66 -26.30 -2.84
C GLN A 21 -26.34 -26.37 -2.05
N GLY A 22 -26.31 -25.70 -0.90
CA GLY A 22 -25.18 -25.73 0.03
C GLY A 22 -25.26 -24.69 1.14
N ASN A 23 -26.42 -24.58 1.80
CA ASN A 23 -26.46 -24.04 3.16
C ASN A 23 -25.86 -25.11 4.08
N ALA A 24 -24.65 -24.88 4.59
CA ALA A 24 -24.12 -25.62 5.72
C ALA A 24 -24.31 -24.75 6.97
N GLU A 25 -25.03 -25.34 7.92
CA GLU A 25 -25.35 -24.81 9.24
C GLU A 25 -24.07 -24.39 9.99
N TYR A 26 -24.10 -23.17 10.52
CA TYR A 26 -23.09 -22.65 11.43
C TYR A 26 -23.60 -22.88 12.85
N GLU A 27 -23.07 -23.88 13.55
CA GLU A 27 -23.27 -24.01 15.00
C GLU A 27 -22.52 -22.87 15.72
N PRO A 28 -23.13 -22.19 16.70
CA PRO A 28 -22.47 -21.14 17.45
C PRO A 28 -21.57 -21.74 18.53
N ALA A 29 -20.28 -21.38 18.49
CA ALA A 29 -19.32 -21.71 19.54
C ALA A 29 -19.76 -21.12 20.89
N ALA A 30 -19.82 -22.00 21.89
CA ALA A 30 -20.19 -21.69 23.26
C ALA A 30 -19.29 -20.60 23.88
N GLN A 31 -19.94 -19.64 24.54
CA GLN A 31 -19.33 -18.61 25.38
C GLN A 31 -18.45 -19.26 26.47
N ARG A 32 -17.13 -19.09 26.38
CA ARG A 32 -16.22 -19.38 27.50
C ARG A 32 -16.03 -18.12 28.33
N ARG A 33 -16.40 -18.21 29.61
CA ARG A 33 -16.15 -17.20 30.64
C ARG A 33 -14.64 -16.97 30.83
N PRO A 34 -14.18 -15.74 31.12
CA PRO A 34 -12.80 -15.49 31.47
C PRO A 34 -12.47 -16.09 32.85
N GLN A 35 -11.41 -16.90 32.90
CA GLN A 35 -10.80 -17.35 34.14
C GLN A 35 -10.07 -16.18 34.82
N GLN A 36 -10.38 -15.94 36.09
CA GLN A 36 -9.61 -15.05 36.95
C GLN A 36 -8.22 -15.65 37.21
N PRO A 37 -7.14 -14.86 37.25
CA PRO A 37 -5.85 -15.33 37.73
C PRO A 37 -5.83 -15.43 39.26
N THR A 38 -5.48 -16.61 39.76
CA THR A 38 -5.18 -16.85 41.18
C THR A 38 -3.80 -16.26 41.52
N PRO A 39 -3.59 -15.64 42.70
CA PRO A 39 -2.31 -15.01 43.06
C PRO A 39 -1.32 -16.06 43.57
N GLY A 40 -0.12 -16.09 42.99
CA GLY A 40 1.01 -16.92 43.42
C GLY A 40 2.19 -16.07 43.87
N GLU A 41 2.72 -16.42 45.03
CA GLU A 41 3.71 -15.71 45.85
C GLU A 41 5.01 -15.32 45.12
N VAL A 42 5.47 -14.08 45.35
CA VAL A 42 6.88 -13.71 45.24
C VAL A 42 7.37 -13.28 46.61
N THR A 43 8.19 -14.13 47.21
CA THR A 43 8.95 -13.90 48.44
C THR A 43 9.96 -12.78 48.21
N ARG A 44 9.78 -11.65 48.92
CA ARG A 44 10.73 -10.53 48.96
C ARG A 44 11.36 -10.48 50.35
N THR A 45 12.60 -10.94 50.47
CA THR A 45 13.44 -10.71 51.65
C THR A 45 14.36 -9.52 51.43
N SER A 46 14.67 -8.88 52.55
CA SER A 46 15.71 -7.87 52.84
C SER A 46 15.31 -6.39 52.77
N ARG A 47 15.00 -5.88 53.97
CA ARG A 47 15.19 -4.50 54.46
C ARG A 47 16.68 -4.17 54.49
N LEU A 48 17.00 -2.88 54.30
CA LEU A 48 18.02 -2.02 54.92
C LEU A 48 18.06 -0.75 54.03
N ALA A 49 18.23 0.49 54.47
CA ALA A 49 18.11 1.16 55.75
C ALA A 49 17.89 2.66 55.39
N SER A 50 17.18 3.37 56.24
CA SER A 50 17.04 4.83 56.22
C SER A 50 18.37 5.51 56.57
N SER A 51 18.72 6.56 55.83
CA SER A 51 19.56 7.64 56.36
C SER A 51 19.34 8.95 55.59
N ASP A 52 18.78 9.90 56.33
CA ASP A 52 19.17 11.31 56.44
C ASP A 52 19.19 12.22 55.21
N ALA A 53 18.28 13.19 55.33
CA ALA A 53 18.18 14.42 54.58
C ALA A 53 19.37 15.36 54.86
N GLY A 54 19.95 15.91 53.80
CA GLY A 54 20.85 17.05 53.80
C GLY A 54 20.44 18.03 52.68
N PRO A 55 20.73 19.34 52.82
CA PRO A 55 19.96 20.41 52.19
C PRO A 55 20.33 20.67 50.72
N VAL A 56 19.30 21.03 49.95
CA VAL A 56 19.36 21.41 48.53
C VAL A 56 20.05 22.78 48.37
N PRO A 57 21.08 22.93 47.50
CA PRO A 57 21.61 24.24 47.17
C PRO A 57 20.69 24.98 46.19
N ARG A 58 20.22 26.16 46.60
CA ARG A 58 19.51 27.13 45.75
C ARG A 58 20.46 27.67 44.66
N TRP A 59 20.04 27.57 43.41
CA TRP A 59 20.57 28.34 42.29
C TRP A 59 19.49 29.29 41.73
N PRO A 60 19.90 30.43 41.13
CA PRO A 60 19.07 31.64 41.03
C PRO A 60 18.02 31.55 39.91
N ARG A 61 16.87 32.20 40.17
CA ARG A 61 15.82 32.48 39.18
C ARG A 61 16.33 33.52 38.19
N ASN A 62 16.57 33.12 36.95
CA ASN A 62 16.50 34.04 35.81
C ASN A 62 15.09 33.93 35.20
N ALA A 63 14.35 35.03 35.31
CA ALA A 63 13.07 35.22 34.67
C ALA A 63 13.31 35.67 33.22
N GLU A 64 13.16 34.76 32.26
CA GLU A 64 12.88 35.12 30.88
C GLU A 64 11.40 34.87 30.61
N ALA A 65 10.71 35.92 30.18
CA ALA A 65 9.29 35.96 29.95
C ALA A 65 8.87 34.97 28.86
N GLN A 66 7.91 34.10 29.18
CA GLN A 66 7.14 33.38 28.18
C GLN A 66 6.34 34.39 27.34
N PRO A 67 6.33 34.31 25.99
CA PRO A 67 5.41 35.10 25.19
C PRO A 67 3.97 34.63 25.46
N GLN A 68 3.11 35.55 25.88
CA GLN A 68 1.68 35.30 26.01
C GLN A 68 1.07 34.91 24.65
N PRO A 69 0.07 34.03 24.62
CA PRO A 69 -0.61 33.67 23.38
C PRO A 69 -1.31 34.91 22.79
N ALA A 70 -1.02 35.17 21.51
CA ALA A 70 -1.64 36.25 20.77
C ALA A 70 -3.17 36.13 20.80
N THR A 71 -3.80 37.16 21.37
CA THR A 71 -5.24 37.38 21.29
C THR A 71 -5.67 37.49 19.82
N SER A 72 -6.84 36.91 19.53
CA SER A 72 -7.56 36.88 18.26
C SER A 72 -7.36 38.14 17.38
N ALA A 73 -6.41 38.08 16.47
CA ALA A 73 -6.37 38.95 15.30
C ALA A 73 -7.17 38.29 14.17
N GLU A 74 -8.10 39.05 13.59
CA GLU A 74 -8.91 38.64 12.43
C GLU A 74 -8.02 38.02 11.36
N ARG A 75 -8.21 36.71 11.13
CA ARG A 75 -7.40 35.94 10.19
C ARG A 75 -7.85 36.24 8.77
N THR A 76 -6.99 36.85 7.97
CA THR A 76 -7.10 36.80 6.51
C THR A 76 -7.27 35.34 6.09
N PRO A 77 -8.32 34.98 5.33
CA PRO A 77 -8.59 33.60 4.95
C PRO A 77 -7.36 32.96 4.30
N TRP A 78 -7.01 31.76 4.76
CA TRP A 78 -5.81 31.03 4.32
C TRP A 78 -5.74 30.84 2.79
N ARG A 79 -6.89 30.92 2.10
CA ARG A 79 -7.03 30.83 0.64
C ARG A 79 -6.29 31.95 -0.10
N GLU A 80 -6.22 33.17 0.43
CA GLU A 80 -5.48 34.27 -0.19
C GLU A 80 -3.96 34.11 -0.04
N ARG A 81 -3.51 33.37 0.98
CA ARG A 81 -2.09 33.08 1.23
C ARG A 81 -1.54 31.91 0.41
N LEU A 82 -2.38 30.99 -0.06
CA LEU A 82 -1.93 29.79 -0.77
C LEU A 82 -2.20 29.79 -2.28
N ARG A 83 -2.98 30.73 -2.82
CA ARG A 83 -3.32 30.78 -4.25
C ARG A 83 -2.11 30.76 -5.19
N PRO A 84 -1.02 31.51 -4.95
CA PRO A 84 0.17 31.46 -5.81
C PRO A 84 0.91 30.11 -5.78
N HIS A 85 0.78 29.35 -4.68
CA HIS A 85 1.42 28.04 -4.49
C HIS A 85 0.59 26.89 -5.07
N LEU A 86 -0.74 27.02 -5.07
CA LEU A 86 -1.67 26.09 -5.73
C LEU A 86 -1.58 26.20 -7.25
N ASP A 87 -1.52 27.41 -7.79
CA ASP A 87 -1.41 27.64 -9.23
C ASP A 87 -0.06 27.11 -9.79
N ALA A 88 1.02 27.24 -9.02
CA ALA A 88 2.34 26.67 -9.35
C ALA A 88 2.38 25.12 -9.26
N ALA A 89 1.59 24.51 -8.38
CA ALA A 89 1.49 23.06 -8.24
C ALA A 89 0.62 22.40 -9.33
N LEU A 90 -0.36 23.14 -9.85
CA LEU A 90 -1.29 22.66 -10.89
C LEU A 90 -0.80 22.96 -12.32
N GLY A 91 -0.03 24.04 -12.55
CA GLY A 91 0.49 24.41 -13.87
C GLY A 91 1.59 23.52 -14.45
N GLY A 92 2.18 22.61 -13.67
CA GLY A 92 3.33 21.78 -14.07
C GLY A 92 3.06 20.30 -14.33
N MET A 93 1.82 19.81 -14.17
CA MET A 93 1.53 18.37 -14.18
C MET A 93 0.89 17.86 -15.48
N SER A 94 1.55 18.07 -16.62
CA SER A 94 1.34 17.22 -17.79
C SER A 94 2.07 15.87 -17.56
N ARG A 95 1.34 14.86 -17.07
CA ARG A 95 1.82 13.47 -17.00
C ARG A 95 1.48 12.75 -18.31
N PRO A 96 2.44 12.07 -18.97
CA PRO A 96 2.15 11.23 -20.12
C PRO A 96 1.32 10.02 -19.66
N ALA A 97 0.36 9.66 -20.51
CA ALA A 97 -0.51 8.51 -20.33
C ALA A 97 0.33 7.24 -20.18
N ARG A 98 -0.03 6.42 -19.19
CA ARG A 98 0.56 5.10 -18.97
C ARG A 98 -0.22 4.14 -19.87
N GLU A 99 0.42 3.64 -20.91
CA GLU A 99 -0.10 2.58 -21.78
C GLU A 99 -0.04 1.26 -21.01
N ASP A 100 -1.21 0.69 -20.71
CA ASP A 100 -1.33 -0.71 -20.31
C ASP A 100 -1.37 -1.56 -21.58
N ASP A 101 -0.18 -1.96 -22.06
CA ASP A 101 -0.02 -2.94 -23.12
C ASP A 101 -0.01 -4.35 -22.54
N ALA A 102 -1.12 -5.07 -22.73
CA ALA A 102 -1.13 -6.54 -22.70
C ALA A 102 -1.23 -7.05 -24.15
N ALA A 103 -0.20 -7.80 -24.53
CA ALA A 103 0.08 -8.27 -25.89
C ALA A 103 -0.79 -9.48 -26.28
N GLY A 104 -1.26 -9.45 -27.52
CA GLY A 104 -1.79 -10.57 -28.28
C GLY A 104 -1.71 -10.17 -29.75
N ALA A 105 -0.79 -10.79 -30.48
CA ALA A 105 -0.50 -10.50 -31.88
C ALA A 105 -1.59 -11.08 -32.78
N VAL A 106 -2.18 -10.26 -33.65
CA VAL A 106 -2.92 -10.72 -34.85
C VAL A 106 -2.68 -9.71 -35.97
N ALA A 107 -2.59 -10.26 -37.18
CA ALA A 107 -2.08 -9.71 -38.42
C ALA A 107 -2.70 -8.39 -38.90
N ASP A 108 -1.89 -7.65 -39.65
CA ASP A 108 -2.29 -6.54 -40.51
C ASP A 108 -3.33 -7.01 -41.53
N GLU A 109 -4.48 -6.34 -41.57
CA GLU A 109 -5.53 -6.52 -42.57
C GLU A 109 -5.99 -5.13 -43.07
N PRO A 110 -6.47 -5.06 -44.32
CA PRO A 110 -6.35 -3.88 -45.17
C PRO A 110 -7.40 -2.80 -44.86
N GLY A 111 -7.06 -1.57 -45.24
CA GLY A 111 -7.94 -0.40 -45.13
C GLY A 111 -9.28 -0.64 -45.81
N VAL A 112 -10.36 -0.48 -45.03
CA VAL A 112 -11.73 -0.50 -45.52
C VAL A 112 -12.12 0.93 -45.88
N ASP A 113 -12.28 1.15 -47.17
CA ASP A 113 -12.94 2.31 -47.76
C ASP A 113 -14.44 1.96 -47.88
N SER A 114 -15.26 2.30 -46.90
CA SER A 114 -16.71 2.33 -47.04
C SER A 114 -17.37 3.22 -45.99
N ALA A 115 -18.48 3.84 -46.37
CA ALA A 115 -19.42 4.55 -45.49
C ALA A 115 -20.16 3.57 -44.55
N ASP A 116 -19.42 2.74 -43.83
CA ASP A 116 -19.90 1.80 -42.84
C ASP A 116 -19.86 2.48 -41.47
N THR A 117 -21.01 2.53 -40.80
CA THR A 117 -21.17 3.20 -39.52
C THR A 117 -21.37 2.17 -38.42
N VAL A 118 -20.91 2.50 -37.21
CA VAL A 118 -21.10 1.70 -36.00
C VAL A 118 -21.95 2.51 -35.02
N ALA A 119 -22.99 1.88 -34.47
CA ALA A 119 -23.69 2.40 -33.32
C ALA A 119 -22.86 2.13 -32.04
N LEU A 120 -22.20 3.15 -31.51
CA LEU A 120 -21.47 3.09 -30.25
C LEU A 120 -22.37 3.55 -29.10
N THR A 121 -22.78 2.62 -28.25
CA THR A 121 -23.45 2.92 -26.98
C THR A 121 -22.38 3.13 -25.91
N VAL A 122 -22.31 4.35 -25.37
CA VAL A 122 -21.42 4.73 -24.27
C VAL A 122 -22.24 4.81 -22.99
N GLU A 123 -21.97 3.92 -22.05
CA GLU A 123 -22.66 3.86 -20.76
C GLU A 123 -21.69 4.15 -19.63
N TRP A 124 -22.09 4.97 -18.65
CA TRP A 124 -21.29 5.17 -17.45
C TRP A 124 -22.11 5.31 -16.18
N ARG A 125 -21.43 5.02 -15.07
CA ARG A 125 -22.00 5.06 -13.73
C ARG A 125 -21.05 5.74 -12.75
N GLY A 126 -21.66 6.39 -11.76
CA GLY A 126 -20.99 6.95 -10.60
C GLY A 126 -20.72 5.92 -9.52
N SER A 127 -19.93 6.29 -8.52
CA SER A 127 -19.69 5.47 -7.32
C SER A 127 -20.51 5.93 -6.11
N PHE A 128 -20.92 7.20 -6.12
CA PHE A 128 -21.69 7.88 -5.07
C PHE A 128 -22.86 8.55 -5.76
N GLY A 129 -23.98 8.71 -5.07
CA GLY A 129 -25.16 9.45 -5.54
C GLY A 129 -24.87 10.93 -5.81
N ALA A 130 -24.01 11.17 -6.79
CA ALA A 130 -23.43 12.43 -7.16
C ALA A 130 -23.63 12.63 -8.64
N ASP A 131 -23.76 13.89 -9.07
CA ASP A 131 -23.89 14.26 -10.47
C ASP A 131 -22.84 13.55 -11.37
N ILE A 132 -23.34 12.69 -12.26
CA ILE A 132 -22.51 11.96 -13.24
C ILE A 132 -22.52 12.63 -14.62
N SER A 133 -23.02 13.86 -14.72
CA SER A 133 -22.97 14.70 -15.92
C SER A 133 -21.54 14.78 -16.46
N ALA A 134 -21.39 14.52 -17.76
CA ALA A 134 -20.09 14.49 -18.41
C ALA A 134 -20.14 15.04 -19.83
N ARG A 135 -19.04 15.68 -20.22
CA ARG A 135 -18.69 15.98 -21.60
C ARG A 135 -17.90 14.81 -22.17
N LEU A 136 -18.38 14.28 -23.29
CA LEU A 136 -17.82 13.11 -23.95
C LEU A 136 -17.03 13.53 -25.19
N ARG A 137 -15.76 13.13 -25.22
CA ARG A 137 -14.92 13.17 -26.43
C ARG A 137 -14.74 11.75 -26.96
N VAL A 138 -15.14 11.50 -28.20
CA VAL A 138 -15.00 10.21 -28.87
C VAL A 138 -13.97 10.31 -29.99
N GLN A 139 -13.02 9.38 -30.02
CA GLN A 139 -11.97 9.31 -31.02
C GLN A 139 -11.88 7.90 -31.60
N GLY A 140 -11.65 7.79 -32.90
CA GLY A 140 -11.48 6.53 -33.62
C GLY A 140 -10.03 6.27 -34.03
N ARG A 141 -9.65 5.00 -34.17
CA ARG A 141 -8.32 4.59 -34.65
C ARG A 141 -8.36 3.26 -35.41
N ASN A 142 -7.66 3.19 -36.54
CA ASN A 142 -7.51 1.99 -37.36
C ASN A 142 -6.14 1.32 -37.12
N GLY A 143 -6.05 0.54 -36.03
CA GLY A 143 -4.90 -0.32 -35.73
C GLY A 143 -3.80 0.30 -34.84
N ARG A 144 -2.93 -0.56 -34.28
CA ARG A 144 -1.55 -0.28 -33.78
C ARG A 144 -0.99 1.16 -33.82
N GLY A 145 -0.54 1.54 -35.01
CA GLY A 145 0.30 2.71 -35.24
C GLY A 145 -0.43 3.91 -35.85
N ALA A 146 -1.76 3.83 -36.02
CA ALA A 146 -2.53 4.95 -36.52
C ALA A 146 -2.79 6.00 -35.43
N ASP A 147 -2.92 7.26 -35.85
CA ASP A 147 -3.33 8.34 -34.97
C ASP A 147 -4.81 8.23 -34.57
N TRP A 148 -5.13 8.82 -33.42
CA TRP A 148 -6.51 8.94 -32.96
C TRP A 148 -7.19 10.13 -33.64
N VAL A 149 -8.22 9.86 -34.44
CA VAL A 149 -9.03 10.88 -35.10
C VAL A 149 -10.19 11.27 -34.18
N THR A 150 -10.44 12.57 -33.99
CA THR A 150 -11.57 13.02 -33.17
C THR A 150 -12.86 12.98 -33.99
N LEU A 151 -13.86 12.26 -33.49
CA LEU A 151 -15.16 12.07 -34.15
C LEU A 151 -16.26 12.87 -33.45
N VAL A 152 -16.15 12.99 -32.13
CA VAL A 152 -17.01 13.81 -31.28
C VAL A 152 -16.10 14.56 -30.33
N GLU A 153 -16.19 15.89 -30.30
CA GLU A 153 -15.31 16.70 -29.47
C GLU A 153 -15.85 16.85 -28.05
N ASP A 154 -17.09 17.32 -27.90
CA ASP A 154 -17.62 17.79 -26.62
C ASP A 154 -19.13 17.54 -26.47
N ALA A 155 -19.58 16.29 -26.63
CA ALA A 155 -20.99 15.95 -26.43
C ALA A 155 -21.33 16.00 -24.93
N GLU A 156 -22.07 17.02 -24.51
CA GLU A 156 -22.55 17.16 -23.13
C GLU A 156 -23.74 16.26 -22.87
N VAL A 157 -23.64 15.42 -21.83
CA VAL A 157 -24.74 14.59 -21.35
C VAL A 157 -24.95 14.90 -19.87
N ARG A 158 -26.13 15.41 -19.55
CA ARG A 158 -26.49 15.84 -18.21
C ARG A 158 -27.34 14.81 -17.51
N ASP A 159 -27.06 14.62 -16.23
CA ASP A 159 -27.90 13.86 -15.31
C ASP A 159 -29.15 14.71 -14.99
N PRO A 160 -30.35 14.32 -15.48
CA PRO A 160 -31.54 15.18 -15.47
C PRO A 160 -32.01 15.57 -14.07
N ASP A 161 -31.69 14.77 -13.05
CA ASP A 161 -32.16 15.02 -11.69
C ASP A 161 -31.16 15.80 -10.83
N GLY A 162 -29.89 15.94 -11.26
CA GLY A 162 -28.80 16.59 -10.48
C GLY A 162 -28.56 16.02 -9.08
N VAL A 163 -29.35 15.02 -8.68
CA VAL A 163 -29.39 14.34 -7.40
C VAL A 163 -29.50 12.86 -7.74
N ALA A 164 -28.37 12.27 -8.11
CA ALA A 164 -28.32 10.81 -8.11
C ALA A 164 -28.59 10.35 -6.68
N GLY A 165 -29.73 9.69 -6.44
CA GLY A 165 -30.04 9.10 -5.14
C GLY A 165 -29.07 7.98 -4.77
N ASP A 166 -29.39 7.29 -3.67
CA ASP A 166 -28.70 6.13 -3.12
C ASP A 166 -28.81 4.88 -4.02
N GLY A 167 -28.33 4.95 -5.25
CA GLY A 167 -28.35 3.82 -6.16
C GLY A 167 -28.09 4.19 -7.61
N SER A 168 -26.93 3.77 -8.12
CA SER A 168 -26.68 3.47 -9.53
C SER A 168 -27.31 4.40 -10.58
N ALA A 169 -27.09 5.72 -10.50
CA ALA A 169 -27.31 6.56 -11.67
C ALA A 169 -26.43 6.03 -12.81
N LYS A 170 -27.08 5.62 -13.90
CA LYS A 170 -26.45 5.16 -15.14
C LYS A 170 -26.89 6.14 -16.22
N LEU A 171 -25.92 6.78 -16.86
CA LEU A 171 -26.15 7.53 -18.08
C LEU A 171 -25.70 6.71 -19.28
N ALA A 172 -26.37 6.93 -20.40
CA ALA A 172 -26.02 6.32 -21.66
C ALA A 172 -26.18 7.35 -22.79
N GLN A 173 -25.26 7.31 -23.74
CA GLN A 173 -25.33 8.09 -24.98
C GLN A 173 -25.01 7.17 -26.15
N VAL A 174 -25.85 7.21 -27.18
CA VAL A 174 -25.62 6.47 -28.42
C VAL A 174 -25.06 7.42 -29.46
N PHE A 175 -24.00 6.99 -30.14
CA PHE A 175 -23.40 7.70 -31.26
C PHE A 175 -23.44 6.80 -32.50
N THR A 176 -23.78 7.38 -33.66
CA THR A 176 -23.58 6.74 -34.95
C THR A 176 -22.32 7.34 -35.55
N LEU A 177 -21.26 6.54 -35.68
CA LEU A 177 -19.91 7.00 -36.04
C LEU A 177 -19.37 6.19 -37.22
N ASP A 178 -18.47 6.77 -38.01
CA ASP A 178 -17.68 6.02 -39.00
C ASP A 178 -16.93 4.87 -38.33
N ARG A 179 -16.85 3.71 -39.00
CA ARG A 179 -16.20 2.51 -38.44
C ARG A 179 -14.71 2.72 -38.19
N TYR A 180 -14.30 2.46 -36.96
CA TYR A 180 -12.90 2.28 -36.58
C TYR A 180 -12.67 0.96 -35.84
N ALA A 181 -11.45 0.41 -35.94
CA ALA A 181 -11.04 -0.79 -35.20
C ALA A 181 -11.09 -0.61 -33.67
N ALA A 182 -10.95 0.63 -33.19
CA ALA A 182 -11.16 0.97 -31.79
C ALA A 182 -11.67 2.41 -31.63
N TYR A 183 -12.50 2.60 -30.60
CA TYR A 183 -12.93 3.90 -30.11
C TYR A 183 -12.34 4.18 -28.74
N ARG A 184 -11.87 5.41 -28.53
CA ARG A 184 -11.48 5.95 -27.23
C ARG A 184 -12.51 6.99 -26.83
N VAL A 185 -13.09 6.81 -25.64
CA VAL A 185 -13.99 7.78 -25.04
C VAL A 185 -13.30 8.42 -23.84
N THR A 186 -13.23 9.75 -23.84
CA THR A 186 -12.84 10.53 -22.66
C THR A 186 -14.09 11.13 -22.04
N PHE A 187 -14.27 10.87 -20.76
CA PHE A 187 -15.32 11.43 -19.92
C PHE A 187 -14.71 12.58 -19.13
N SER A 188 -15.18 13.79 -19.35
CA SER A 188 -14.80 14.98 -18.59
C SER A 188 -15.99 15.40 -17.73
N PRO A 189 -15.86 15.52 -16.40
CA PRO A 189 -16.95 16.02 -15.56
C PRO A 189 -17.47 17.37 -16.06
N LEU A 190 -18.78 17.59 -16.00
CA LEU A 190 -19.37 18.90 -16.32
C LEU A 190 -19.27 19.89 -15.16
N ALA A 191 -19.26 19.40 -13.92
CA ALA A 191 -18.95 20.23 -12.76
C ALA A 191 -17.48 20.67 -12.78
N GLU A 192 -17.23 21.95 -12.53
CA GLU A 192 -15.87 22.49 -12.39
C GLU A 192 -15.32 22.25 -10.98
N GLU A 193 -14.00 22.31 -10.81
CA GLU A 193 -13.39 22.32 -9.48
C GLU A 193 -13.91 23.53 -8.67
N PRO A 194 -14.27 23.37 -7.38
CA PRO A 194 -14.04 22.20 -6.52
C PRO A 194 -15.26 21.25 -6.43
N ASP A 195 -16.26 21.38 -7.29
CA ASP A 195 -17.50 20.59 -7.25
C ASP A 195 -17.42 19.32 -8.12
N ASP A 196 -16.34 19.15 -8.86
CA ASP A 196 -16.02 17.97 -9.66
C ASP A 196 -15.80 16.72 -8.78
N ARG A 197 -16.84 15.90 -8.62
CA ARG A 197 -16.73 14.68 -7.79
C ARG A 197 -16.04 13.52 -8.51
N TYR A 198 -15.80 13.65 -9.81
CA TYR A 198 -15.20 12.64 -10.67
C TYR A 198 -13.99 13.22 -11.41
N ARG A 199 -13.08 12.35 -11.84
CA ARG A 199 -11.89 12.72 -12.64
C ARG A 199 -12.16 12.49 -14.11
N HIS A 200 -11.37 13.16 -14.95
CA HIS A 200 -11.23 12.78 -16.34
C HIS A 200 -10.91 11.29 -16.46
N THR A 201 -11.84 10.55 -17.04
CA THR A 201 -11.78 9.11 -17.17
C THR A 201 -11.65 8.76 -18.65
N ARG A 202 -10.86 7.74 -18.98
CA ARG A 202 -10.72 7.25 -20.36
C ARG A 202 -11.05 5.77 -20.44
N ALA A 203 -11.70 5.39 -21.53
CA ALA A 203 -11.99 4.00 -21.84
C ALA A 203 -11.80 3.75 -23.34
N VAL A 204 -11.47 2.51 -23.68
CA VAL A 204 -11.26 2.08 -25.07
C VAL A 204 -12.16 0.88 -25.34
N GLN A 205 -12.92 0.96 -26.44
CA GLN A 205 -13.72 -0.14 -26.96
C GLN A 205 -13.12 -0.59 -28.28
N ARG A 206 -12.76 -1.87 -28.39
CA ARG A 206 -12.41 -2.47 -29.68
C ARG A 206 -13.67 -2.92 -30.39
N VAL A 207 -13.69 -2.81 -31.71
CA VAL A 207 -14.87 -3.17 -32.51
C VAL A 207 -14.45 -4.17 -33.56
N ASP A 208 -15.14 -5.31 -33.57
CA ASP A 208 -14.93 -6.34 -34.58
C ASP A 208 -15.34 -5.81 -35.95
N ALA A 209 -14.62 -6.24 -36.99
CA ALA A 209 -14.85 -5.75 -38.35
C ALA A 209 -16.30 -5.95 -38.84
N SER A 210 -16.99 -6.98 -38.34
CA SER A 210 -18.38 -7.30 -38.68
C SER A 210 -19.44 -6.68 -37.76
N ALA A 211 -19.06 -6.02 -36.67
CA ALA A 211 -20.01 -5.55 -35.68
C ALA A 211 -20.70 -4.25 -36.13
N SER A 212 -22.03 -4.23 -36.23
CA SER A 212 -22.80 -3.02 -36.53
C SER A 212 -23.05 -2.13 -35.29
N ALA A 213 -22.80 -2.66 -34.10
CA ALA A 213 -22.94 -1.95 -32.84
C ALA A 213 -21.85 -2.39 -31.84
N ALA A 214 -21.49 -1.49 -30.94
CA ALA A 214 -20.58 -1.75 -29.84
C ALA A 214 -21.06 -1.03 -28.57
N THR A 215 -20.84 -1.64 -27.41
CA THR A 215 -21.16 -1.03 -26.12
C THR A 215 -19.89 -0.86 -25.30
N LEU A 216 -19.62 0.37 -24.89
CA LEU A 216 -18.59 0.70 -23.91
C LEU A 216 -19.27 1.02 -22.58
N THR A 217 -18.95 0.26 -21.53
CA THR A 217 -19.41 0.56 -20.18
C THR A 217 -18.25 1.02 -19.31
N ARG A 218 -18.41 2.13 -18.58
CA ARG A 218 -17.35 2.67 -17.70
C ARG A 218 -17.87 3.09 -16.33
N ARG A 219 -17.10 2.80 -15.28
CA ARG A 219 -17.26 3.45 -13.97
C ARG A 219 -16.39 4.71 -13.94
N LEU A 220 -16.97 5.86 -13.57
CA LEU A 220 -16.21 7.10 -13.45
C LEU A 220 -15.22 6.99 -12.29
N ASP A 221 -13.97 7.41 -12.53
CA ASP A 221 -12.94 7.47 -11.51
C ASP A 221 -13.23 8.63 -10.56
N VAL A 222 -13.26 8.37 -9.25
CA VAL A 222 -13.68 9.34 -8.23
C VAL A 222 -12.60 10.40 -8.02
N HIS A 223 -13.00 11.66 -7.87
CA HIS A 223 -12.08 12.70 -7.43
C HIS A 223 -11.82 12.58 -5.93
N ARG A 224 -10.85 11.73 -5.57
CA ARG A 224 -10.61 11.36 -4.17
C ARG A 224 -10.20 12.48 -3.22
N TRP A 225 -9.84 13.65 -3.74
CA TRP A 225 -9.44 14.83 -2.94
C TRP A 225 -10.53 15.91 -2.92
N ASN A 226 -11.63 15.71 -3.65
CA ASN A 226 -12.77 16.60 -3.61
C ASN A 226 -13.38 16.57 -2.20
N ARG A 227 -13.41 17.73 -1.53
CA ARG A 227 -13.80 17.80 -0.12
C ARG A 227 -15.24 17.35 0.12
N LYS A 228 -16.17 17.82 -0.71
CA LYS A 228 -17.59 17.44 -0.60
C LYS A 228 -17.79 15.94 -0.79
N ASN A 229 -17.07 15.34 -1.74
CA ASN A 229 -17.09 13.89 -1.93
C ASN A 229 -16.51 13.14 -0.72
N VAL A 230 -15.43 13.65 -0.11
CA VAL A 230 -14.87 13.07 1.11
C VAL A 230 -15.86 13.13 2.26
N ASP A 231 -16.46 14.30 2.50
CA ASP A 231 -17.39 14.54 3.61
C ASP A 231 -18.66 13.69 3.46
N ASP A 232 -19.21 13.60 2.25
CA ASP A 232 -20.40 12.78 1.98
C ASP A 232 -20.10 11.29 2.18
N VAL A 233 -18.94 10.81 1.71
CA VAL A 233 -18.51 9.40 1.88
C VAL A 233 -18.29 9.06 3.35
N TRP A 234 -17.66 9.96 4.10
CA TRP A 234 -17.43 9.79 5.53
C TRP A 234 -18.74 9.78 6.29
N SER A 235 -19.61 10.76 6.03
CA SER A 235 -20.94 10.85 6.66
C SER A 235 -21.78 9.61 6.38
N ALA A 236 -21.80 9.12 5.12
CA ALA A 236 -22.52 7.91 4.73
C ALA A 236 -22.00 6.64 5.43
N ARG A 237 -20.78 6.68 6.00
CA ARG A 237 -20.19 5.60 6.80
C ARG A 237 -20.26 5.85 8.30
N GLY A 238 -21.05 6.84 8.74
CA GLY A 238 -21.17 7.18 10.15
C GLY A 238 -19.93 7.86 10.71
N ILE A 239 -19.11 8.51 9.88
CA ILE A 239 -17.92 9.25 10.29
C ILE A 239 -18.25 10.74 10.23
N ASP A 240 -18.03 11.44 11.33
CA ASP A 240 -18.21 12.89 11.46
C ASP A 240 -17.09 13.64 10.71
N PRO A 241 -17.38 14.33 9.59
CA PRO A 241 -16.33 14.97 8.79
C PRO A 241 -15.60 16.11 9.51
N ASP A 242 -16.28 16.82 10.40
CA ASP A 242 -15.69 17.94 11.15
C ASP A 242 -14.67 17.41 12.15
N LYS A 243 -15.01 16.34 12.87
CA LYS A 243 -14.05 15.66 13.76
C LYS A 243 -12.93 14.98 12.97
N ALA A 244 -13.24 14.40 11.83
CA ALA A 244 -12.25 13.71 10.99
C ALA A 244 -11.22 14.67 10.38
N ASP A 245 -11.56 15.94 10.23
CA ASP A 245 -10.67 17.00 9.73
C ASP A 245 -10.04 17.87 10.82
N ASP A 246 -10.37 17.61 12.09
CA ASP A 246 -9.70 18.24 13.22
C ASP A 246 -8.27 17.71 13.35
N VAL A 247 -7.35 18.34 12.61
CA VAL A 247 -5.99 17.83 12.39
C VAL A 247 -4.96 18.83 12.90
N VAL A 248 -3.99 18.30 13.63
CA VAL A 248 -2.85 19.05 14.15
C VAL A 248 -1.52 18.54 13.61
N ARG A 249 -0.51 19.41 13.71
CA ARG A 249 0.88 19.03 13.50
C ARG A 249 1.47 18.61 14.85
N ALA A 250 2.05 17.43 14.91
CA ALA A 250 2.76 16.93 16.07
C ALA A 250 4.20 16.56 15.67
N SER A 251 5.12 16.60 16.64
CA SER A 251 6.44 15.97 16.48
C SER A 251 6.29 14.50 16.83
N LEU A 252 6.96 13.60 16.12
CA LEU A 252 7.07 12.18 16.44
C LEU A 252 8.47 11.71 16.05
N PHE A 253 9.27 11.28 17.02
CA PHE A 253 10.70 10.96 16.82
C PHE A 253 11.47 12.11 16.13
N GLY A 254 11.21 13.35 16.55
CA GLY A 254 11.82 14.55 15.97
C GLY A 254 11.30 14.96 14.59
N ARG A 255 10.27 14.30 14.06
CA ARG A 255 9.71 14.55 12.72
C ARG A 255 8.30 15.12 12.80
N THR A 256 7.98 16.08 11.94
CA THR A 256 6.61 16.60 11.86
C THR A 256 5.68 15.61 11.18
N VAL A 257 4.62 15.20 11.87
CA VAL A 257 3.51 14.42 11.33
C VAL A 257 2.21 15.23 11.42
N ARG A 258 1.26 14.95 10.52
CA ARG A 258 -0.13 15.45 10.62
C ARG A 258 -1.00 14.32 11.15
N VAL A 259 -1.70 14.54 12.23
CA VAL A 259 -2.58 13.55 12.87
C VAL A 259 -3.88 14.22 13.30
N ASN A 260 -4.91 13.42 13.52
CA ASN A 260 -6.12 13.94 14.14
C ASN A 260 -5.82 14.48 15.55
N GLN A 261 -6.53 15.49 15.99
CA GLN A 261 -6.42 16.08 17.32
C GLN A 261 -6.62 15.03 18.44
N ALA A 262 -7.52 14.07 18.24
CA ALA A 262 -7.74 12.97 19.18
C ALA A 262 -6.52 12.04 19.34
N VAL A 263 -5.61 12.03 18.37
CA VAL A 263 -4.39 11.19 18.34
C VAL A 263 -3.19 11.93 18.94
N ALA A 264 -3.25 13.26 19.06
CA ALA A 264 -2.14 14.06 19.59
C ALA A 264 -1.68 13.62 21.00
N PRO A 265 -2.56 13.26 21.96
CA PRO A 265 -2.12 12.74 23.26
C PRO A 265 -1.31 11.45 23.15
N ARG A 266 -1.70 10.55 22.23
CA ARG A 266 -0.99 9.30 21.96
C ARG A 266 0.42 9.57 21.42
N VAL A 267 0.54 10.48 20.45
CA VAL A 267 1.83 10.90 19.92
C VAL A 267 2.73 11.48 21.02
N ALA A 268 2.18 12.31 21.91
CA ALA A 268 2.92 12.87 23.04
C ALA A 268 3.42 11.77 24.00
N GLN A 269 2.60 10.75 24.27
CA GLN A 269 2.98 9.61 25.10
C GLN A 269 4.11 8.78 24.46
N THR A 270 4.03 8.51 23.15
CA THR A 270 5.09 7.82 22.40
C THR A 270 6.40 8.59 22.45
N ASN A 271 6.38 9.91 22.28
CA ASN A 271 7.58 10.73 22.42
C ASN A 271 8.12 10.74 23.85
N ALA A 272 7.26 10.85 24.86
CA ALA A 272 7.70 10.85 26.24
C ALA A 272 8.50 9.58 26.57
N ARG A 273 8.10 8.41 26.04
CA ARG A 273 8.90 7.18 26.16
C ARG A 273 10.17 7.22 25.32
N TYR A 274 10.09 7.67 24.07
CA TYR A 274 11.26 7.82 23.20
C TYR A 274 12.35 8.68 23.85
N GLU A 275 11.99 9.75 24.53
CA GLU A 275 12.96 10.64 25.18
C GLU A 275 13.71 10.01 26.35
N THR A 276 13.20 8.91 26.91
CA THR A 276 13.88 8.16 27.98
C THR A 276 14.96 7.21 27.48
N LEU A 277 15.02 6.95 26.17
CA LEU A 277 16.04 6.10 25.57
C LEU A 277 17.40 6.82 25.55
N ASP A 278 18.48 6.06 25.53
CA ASP A 278 19.81 6.61 25.32
C ASP A 278 19.99 7.12 23.88
N GLU A 279 20.97 8.01 23.70
CA GLU A 279 21.23 8.65 22.41
C GLU A 279 21.63 7.68 21.30
N ALA A 280 22.29 6.56 21.63
CA ALA A 280 22.67 5.57 20.62
C ALA A 280 21.41 4.88 20.06
N THR A 281 20.50 4.42 20.93
CA THR A 281 19.21 3.87 20.50
C THR A 281 18.36 4.89 19.73
N LYS A 282 18.33 6.16 20.18
CA LYS A 282 17.61 7.22 19.44
C LYS A 282 18.17 7.42 18.02
N GLN A 283 19.49 7.35 17.85
CA GLN A 283 20.14 7.43 16.54
C GLN A 283 19.79 6.24 15.65
N GLU A 284 19.77 5.02 16.20
CA GLU A 284 19.39 3.81 15.47
C GLU A 284 17.93 3.81 15.03
N ILE A 285 17.02 4.24 15.92
CA ILE A 285 15.61 4.48 15.59
C ILE A 285 15.51 5.50 14.44
N GLY A 286 16.20 6.63 14.56
CA GLY A 286 16.21 7.68 13.55
C GLY A 286 16.73 7.21 12.18
N ALA A 287 17.73 6.32 12.18
CA ALA A 287 18.29 5.71 10.98
C ALA A 287 17.35 4.66 10.36
N SER A 288 16.51 3.98 11.16
CA SER A 288 15.54 2.99 10.67
C SER A 288 14.25 3.63 10.11
N LEU A 289 13.95 4.88 10.49
CA LEU A 289 12.79 5.65 10.05
C LEU A 289 13.18 6.60 8.91
N PHE A 290 12.92 6.24 7.66
CA PHE A 290 13.22 7.09 6.49
C PHE A 290 12.17 8.16 6.26
N MET A 291 10.91 7.79 6.38
CA MET A 291 9.78 8.71 6.27
C MET A 291 8.71 8.30 7.26
N THR A 292 8.06 9.30 7.83
CA THR A 292 6.86 9.15 8.65
C THR A 292 5.77 9.99 8.01
N GLY A 293 4.59 9.40 7.89
CA GLY A 293 3.46 9.97 7.16
C GLY A 293 2.23 9.83 8.02
N GLY A 294 1.33 10.80 7.93
CA GLY A 294 0.06 10.73 8.63
C GLY A 294 -1.06 11.17 7.71
N TYR A 295 -1.97 11.93 8.29
CA TYR A 295 -3.21 12.39 7.69
C TYR A 295 -3.12 12.85 6.23
N ALA A 296 -4.00 12.27 5.41
CA ALA A 296 -4.27 12.75 4.06
C ALA A 296 -5.78 12.79 3.82
N VAL A 297 -6.43 13.95 4.00
CA VAL A 297 -7.86 14.17 3.69
C VAL A 297 -8.20 13.62 2.30
N ARG A 298 -8.75 12.41 2.18
CA ARG A 298 -9.09 11.81 0.89
C ARG A 298 -9.98 10.59 1.02
N THR A 299 -10.70 10.25 -0.03
CA THR A 299 -11.30 8.91 -0.15
C THR A 299 -10.28 7.92 -0.77
N THR A 300 -10.57 6.62 -0.70
CA THR A 300 -9.79 5.62 -1.44
C THR A 300 -10.02 5.78 -2.95
N ARG A 301 -9.29 5.02 -3.79
CA ARG A 301 -9.47 5.10 -5.25
C ARG A 301 -10.93 4.83 -5.67
N ASP A 302 -11.58 3.90 -4.98
CA ASP A 302 -12.97 3.53 -5.23
C ASP A 302 -13.96 4.40 -4.45
N GLY A 303 -13.43 5.48 -3.85
CA GLY A 303 -14.11 6.44 -2.99
C GLY A 303 -14.58 5.89 -1.65
N GLY A 304 -13.87 4.90 -1.10
CA GLY A 304 -14.13 4.40 0.25
C GLY A 304 -13.47 5.26 1.34
N TYR A 305 -13.67 4.83 2.58
CA TYR A 305 -13.01 5.38 3.77
C TYR A 305 -11.69 4.66 4.08
N SER A 306 -10.78 5.35 4.76
CA SER A 306 -9.52 4.81 5.26
C SER A 306 -9.10 5.56 6.52
N ASN A 307 -8.60 4.85 7.54
CA ASN A 307 -8.09 5.44 8.79
C ASN A 307 -6.93 6.43 8.55
N HIS A 308 -6.14 6.23 7.49
CA HIS A 308 -5.10 7.16 7.04
C HIS A 308 -5.66 8.50 6.62
N SER A 309 -6.88 8.47 6.08
CA SER A 309 -7.53 9.65 5.57
C SER A 309 -8.18 10.52 6.64
N VAL A 310 -8.36 9.97 7.84
CA VAL A 310 -8.91 10.66 9.03
C VAL A 310 -7.85 11.00 10.08
N GLY A 311 -6.62 10.50 9.92
CA GLY A 311 -5.44 10.96 10.66
C GLY A 311 -5.16 10.17 11.92
N TYR A 312 -5.78 9.00 12.01
CA TYR A 312 -5.66 8.04 13.11
C TYR A 312 -4.64 6.94 12.84
N ALA A 313 -4.07 6.92 11.64
CA ALA A 313 -2.99 6.04 11.29
C ALA A 313 -1.72 6.83 10.94
N ILE A 314 -0.58 6.29 11.34
CA ILE A 314 0.75 6.77 10.97
C ILE A 314 1.43 5.71 10.13
N ASP A 315 1.74 6.06 8.89
CA ASP A 315 2.56 5.26 8.00
C ASP A 315 4.04 5.48 8.34
N VAL A 316 4.77 4.40 8.51
CA VAL A 316 6.24 4.44 8.55
C VAL A 316 6.77 3.91 7.24
N ASN A 317 7.80 4.57 6.72
CA ASN A 317 8.60 4.07 5.62
C ASN A 317 7.82 3.83 4.30
N PHE A 318 6.78 4.61 4.03
CA PHE A 318 6.01 4.48 2.78
C PHE A 318 6.80 4.84 1.50
N HIS A 319 6.27 4.56 0.32
CA HIS A 319 6.90 4.95 -0.94
C HIS A 319 6.73 6.46 -1.21
N ALA A 320 7.83 7.21 -1.33
CA ALA A 320 7.81 8.69 -1.36
C ALA A 320 6.97 9.31 -2.49
N ARG A 321 6.97 8.67 -3.67
CA ARG A 321 6.19 9.12 -4.85
C ARG A 321 4.68 8.90 -4.72
N THR A 322 4.27 7.75 -4.19
CA THR A 322 2.84 7.39 -4.09
C THR A 322 2.25 7.83 -2.75
N LYS A 323 3.10 8.13 -1.76
CA LYS A 323 2.70 8.36 -0.36
C LYS A 323 1.85 7.19 0.17
N GLN A 324 2.26 5.98 -0.20
CA GLN A 324 1.59 4.72 0.13
C GLN A 324 2.63 3.68 0.45
N ASN A 325 2.36 2.85 1.45
CA ASN A 325 3.15 1.67 1.70
C ASN A 325 3.06 0.67 0.54
N HIS A 326 4.02 -0.25 0.45
CA HIS A 326 3.91 -1.35 -0.50
C HIS A 326 2.76 -2.26 -0.08
N HIS A 327 1.83 -2.52 -1.00
CA HIS A 327 0.75 -3.47 -0.79
C HIS A 327 1.12 -4.76 -1.50
N PHE A 328 1.36 -5.83 -0.74
CA PHE A 328 1.49 -7.15 -1.32
C PHE A 328 0.17 -7.53 -1.99
N ASN A 329 0.22 -7.80 -3.30
CA ASN A 329 -0.92 -8.34 -4.03
C ASN A 329 -0.86 -9.88 -4.06
N SER A 330 -1.97 -10.54 -4.42
CA SER A 330 -2.05 -12.01 -4.55
C SER A 330 -0.89 -12.68 -5.30
N ARG A 331 -0.27 -12.02 -6.29
CA ARG A 331 0.88 -12.58 -7.03
C ARG A 331 2.19 -12.48 -6.26
N GLU A 332 2.29 -11.52 -5.34
CA GLU A 332 3.44 -11.32 -4.46
C GLU A 332 3.29 -12.11 -3.15
N MET A 333 2.08 -12.50 -2.75
CA MET A 333 1.86 -13.32 -1.53
C MET A 333 2.68 -14.63 -1.49
N PRO A 334 2.88 -15.37 -2.60
CA PRO A 334 3.77 -16.54 -2.60
C PRO A 334 5.23 -16.20 -2.28
N LEU A 335 5.69 -14.96 -2.49
CA LEU A 335 7.03 -14.55 -2.06
C LEU A 335 7.18 -14.71 -0.54
N LEU A 336 6.17 -14.27 0.20
CA LEU A 336 6.15 -14.31 1.66
C LEU A 336 6.16 -15.76 2.19
N THR A 337 5.30 -16.62 1.66
CA THR A 337 5.18 -17.99 2.19
C THR A 337 6.16 -18.99 1.58
N LYS A 338 6.62 -18.78 0.34
CA LYS A 338 7.47 -19.75 -0.36
C LYS A 338 8.93 -19.36 -0.40
N LEU A 339 9.30 -18.11 -0.15
CA LEU A 339 10.70 -17.69 -0.10
C LEU A 339 11.08 -17.15 1.28
N VAL A 340 10.33 -16.16 1.78
CA VAL A 340 10.69 -15.48 3.04
C VAL A 340 10.62 -16.43 4.21
N GLU A 341 9.49 -17.10 4.39
CA GLU A 341 9.29 -18.03 5.49
C GLU A 341 10.35 -19.17 5.49
N PRO A 342 10.64 -19.87 4.37
CA PRO A 342 11.71 -20.87 4.34
C PRO A 342 13.09 -20.33 4.68
N VAL A 343 13.42 -19.11 4.25
CA VAL A 343 14.71 -18.47 4.59
C VAL A 343 14.76 -18.15 6.08
N VAL A 344 13.68 -17.62 6.66
CA VAL A 344 13.60 -17.31 8.09
C VAL A 344 13.73 -18.57 8.93
N GLN A 345 13.08 -19.66 8.52
CA GLN A 345 13.13 -20.96 9.21
C GLN A 345 14.52 -21.62 9.21
N THR A 346 15.49 -21.10 8.44
CA THR A 346 16.90 -21.52 8.55
C THR A 346 17.56 -21.06 9.85
N ASP A 347 16.99 -20.05 10.53
CA ASP A 347 17.41 -19.68 11.87
C ASP A 347 16.73 -20.59 12.91
N PRO A 348 17.49 -21.30 13.76
CA PRO A 348 16.90 -22.20 14.76
C PRO A 348 15.90 -21.53 15.71
N ALA A 349 16.06 -20.23 16.00
CA ALA A 349 15.12 -19.49 16.85
C ALA A 349 13.76 -19.26 16.17
N PHE A 350 13.70 -19.37 14.84
CA PHE A 350 12.52 -19.16 14.01
C PHE A 350 12.13 -20.41 13.21
N ALA A 351 12.60 -21.59 13.60
CA ALA A 351 12.37 -22.85 12.89
C ALA A 351 10.87 -23.19 12.70
N THR A 352 10.00 -22.69 13.58
CA THR A 352 8.55 -22.89 13.51
C THR A 352 7.80 -21.66 13.00
N PHE A 353 8.51 -20.57 12.64
CA PHE A 353 7.91 -19.31 12.20
C PHE A 353 6.97 -19.53 11.03
N ALA A 354 5.79 -18.92 11.07
CA ALA A 354 4.82 -18.96 10.01
C ALA A 354 4.24 -17.57 9.78
N ILE A 355 4.39 -17.03 8.56
CA ILE A 355 4.12 -15.61 8.28
C ILE A 355 2.66 -15.21 8.50
N ARG A 356 1.73 -16.17 8.47
CA ARG A 356 0.29 -15.92 8.71
C ARG A 356 -0.14 -16.13 10.16
N ARG A 357 0.67 -16.81 10.98
CA ARG A 357 0.35 -17.14 12.37
C ARG A 357 0.98 -16.12 13.32
N ASP A 358 2.26 -15.84 13.12
CA ASP A 358 3.04 -15.00 14.00
C ASP A 358 2.81 -13.52 13.64
N THR A 359 2.82 -12.63 14.62
CA THR A 359 2.38 -11.22 14.45
C THR A 359 3.30 -10.26 15.22
N GLY A 360 3.20 -8.96 14.92
CA GLY A 360 3.92 -7.90 15.62
C GLY A 360 5.43 -8.13 15.66
N MET A 361 5.98 -8.27 16.88
CA MET A 361 7.43 -8.40 17.09
C MET A 361 8.03 -9.63 16.42
N ASP A 362 7.30 -10.74 16.33
CA ASP A 362 7.81 -11.96 15.70
C ASP A 362 8.04 -11.76 14.21
N GLN A 363 7.12 -11.04 13.54
CA GLN A 363 7.28 -10.70 12.13
C GLN A 363 8.38 -9.69 11.88
N LEU A 364 8.52 -8.70 12.78
CA LEU A 364 9.60 -7.72 12.67
C LEU A 364 10.97 -8.40 12.77
N ARG A 365 11.12 -9.32 13.72
CA ARG A 365 12.34 -10.12 13.89
C ARG A 365 12.56 -11.07 12.73
N ALA A 366 11.51 -11.74 12.24
CA ALA A 366 11.60 -12.56 11.04
C ALA A 366 12.09 -11.77 9.82
N ALA A 367 11.66 -10.51 9.65
CA ALA A 367 12.17 -9.65 8.59
C ALA A 367 13.66 -9.33 8.74
N GLN A 368 14.17 -9.16 9.97
CA GLN A 368 15.60 -9.00 10.23
C GLN A 368 16.36 -10.29 9.91
N VAL A 369 15.88 -11.44 10.39
CA VAL A 369 16.46 -12.76 10.09
C VAL A 369 16.52 -13.00 8.58
N PHE A 370 15.44 -12.67 7.86
CA PHE A 370 15.44 -12.75 6.40
C PHE A 370 16.56 -11.91 5.79
N ASN A 371 16.72 -10.66 6.24
CA ASN A 371 17.76 -9.78 5.71
C ASN A 371 19.18 -10.30 5.97
N GLU A 372 19.40 -10.95 7.11
CA GLU A 372 20.69 -11.55 7.48
C GLU A 372 20.98 -12.83 6.70
N ARG A 373 19.97 -13.69 6.52
CA ARG A 373 20.12 -15.05 5.99
C ARG A 373 19.99 -15.14 4.47
N PHE A 374 19.17 -14.26 3.87
CA PHE A 374 18.85 -14.35 2.44
C PHE A 374 20.08 -14.24 1.52
N PRO A 375 21.11 -13.41 1.79
CA PRO A 375 22.31 -13.39 0.96
C PRO A 375 23.02 -14.75 0.87
N ALA A 376 23.22 -15.43 2.01
CA ALA A 376 23.82 -16.77 2.04
C ALA A 376 22.93 -17.80 1.33
N TYR A 377 21.61 -17.72 1.57
CA TYR A 377 20.62 -18.57 0.90
C TYR A 377 20.66 -18.40 -0.63
N LEU A 378 20.74 -17.17 -1.14
CA LEU A 378 20.84 -16.88 -2.56
C LEU A 378 22.15 -17.42 -3.15
N ALA A 379 23.27 -17.23 -2.46
CA ALA A 379 24.55 -17.79 -2.87
C ALA A 379 24.48 -19.33 -2.98
N ASN A 380 23.83 -20.00 -2.02
CA ASN A 380 23.57 -21.43 -2.06
C ASN A 380 22.65 -21.86 -3.21
N LEU A 381 21.60 -21.09 -3.52
CA LEU A 381 20.74 -21.37 -4.68
C LEU A 381 21.46 -21.24 -6.02
N LEU A 382 22.49 -20.39 -6.08
CA LEU A 382 23.33 -20.16 -7.25
C LEU A 382 24.59 -21.04 -7.26
N ASP A 383 24.72 -21.96 -6.30
CA ASP A 383 25.87 -22.84 -6.10
C ASP A 383 27.22 -22.09 -6.00
N LEU A 384 27.21 -20.91 -5.36
CA LEU A 384 28.37 -20.04 -5.10
C LEU A 384 29.01 -20.37 -3.74
N GLY A 385 29.55 -21.59 -3.60
CA GLY A 385 29.92 -22.19 -2.31
C GLY A 385 30.84 -21.34 -1.39
N GLU A 386 31.82 -20.63 -1.94
CA GLU A 386 32.72 -19.78 -1.14
C GLU A 386 31.98 -18.56 -0.55
N ASP A 387 31.13 -17.91 -1.34
CA ASP A 387 30.36 -16.74 -0.90
C ASP A 387 29.35 -17.13 0.18
N ALA A 388 28.67 -18.27 0.00
CA ALA A 388 27.72 -18.80 0.98
C ALA A 388 28.41 -19.10 2.32
N ALA A 389 29.55 -19.80 2.30
CA ALA A 389 30.30 -20.15 3.49
C ALA A 389 30.80 -18.90 4.24
N LEU A 390 31.33 -17.90 3.52
CA LEU A 390 31.79 -16.65 4.13
C LEU A 390 30.64 -15.86 4.77
N LEU A 391 29.47 -15.79 4.12
CA LEU A 391 28.29 -15.13 4.67
C LEU A 391 27.78 -15.85 5.93
N GLU A 392 27.70 -17.19 5.92
CA GLU A 392 27.30 -17.97 7.09
C GLU A 392 28.31 -17.86 8.25
N GLN A 393 29.61 -17.93 7.93
CA GLN A 393 30.67 -17.78 8.93
C GLN A 393 30.64 -16.40 9.58
N SER A 394 30.46 -15.33 8.79
CA SER A 394 30.37 -13.97 9.32
C SER A 394 29.20 -13.81 10.31
N LEU A 395 28.04 -14.38 9.99
CA LEU A 395 26.86 -14.39 10.86
C LEU A 395 27.11 -15.18 12.16
N TYR A 396 27.75 -16.34 12.06
CA TYR A 396 28.12 -17.12 13.24
C TYR A 396 29.07 -16.34 14.14
N MET A 397 30.09 -15.70 13.56
CA MET A 397 31.09 -14.95 14.33
C MET A 397 30.49 -13.69 14.97
N GLU A 398 29.60 -12.97 14.28
CA GLU A 398 28.84 -11.85 14.86
C GLU A 398 28.10 -12.28 16.13
N LYS A 399 27.38 -13.40 16.09
CA LYS A 399 26.57 -13.88 17.23
C LYS A 399 27.39 -14.39 18.41
N ASN A 400 28.64 -14.83 18.18
CA ASN A 400 29.44 -15.50 19.20
C ASN A 400 30.64 -14.67 19.72
N LEU A 401 31.02 -13.60 19.02
CA LEU A 401 32.16 -12.76 19.37
C LEU A 401 31.73 -11.31 19.58
N ALA A 402 31.13 -11.02 20.74
CA ALA A 402 30.59 -9.70 21.10
C ALA A 402 31.58 -8.53 20.85
N TYR A 403 32.88 -8.76 21.08
CA TYR A 403 33.92 -7.74 20.83
C TYR A 403 34.07 -7.36 19.34
N TYR A 404 33.77 -8.29 18.42
CA TYR A 404 33.88 -8.11 16.97
C TYR A 404 32.53 -8.05 16.25
N GLU A 405 31.43 -7.95 16.98
CA GLU A 405 30.07 -7.96 16.43
C GLU A 405 29.91 -6.92 15.30
N ALA A 406 30.32 -5.67 15.55
CA ALA A 406 30.24 -4.59 14.58
C ALA A 406 31.06 -4.89 13.31
N TYR A 407 32.27 -5.45 13.47
CA TYR A 407 33.14 -5.80 12.34
C TYR A 407 32.51 -6.90 11.47
N PHE A 408 32.03 -7.99 12.07
CA PHE A 408 31.43 -9.08 11.30
C PHE A 408 30.09 -8.68 10.68
N ARG A 409 29.32 -7.82 11.34
CA ARG A 409 28.11 -7.22 10.77
C ARG A 409 28.43 -6.41 9.52
N GLU A 410 29.44 -5.54 9.57
CA GLU A 410 29.85 -4.72 8.44
C GLU A 410 30.37 -5.58 7.27
N LEU A 411 31.22 -6.57 7.57
CA LEU A 411 31.73 -7.52 6.59
C LEU A 411 30.59 -8.27 5.88
N ARG A 412 29.61 -8.77 6.64
CA ARG A 412 28.43 -9.44 6.05
C ARG A 412 27.66 -8.52 5.12
N GLN A 413 27.41 -7.28 5.55
CA GLN A 413 26.70 -6.29 4.73
C GLN A 413 27.47 -5.96 3.45
N GLN A 414 28.79 -5.83 3.52
CA GLN A 414 29.65 -5.62 2.36
C GLN A 414 29.55 -6.81 1.39
N LYS A 415 29.71 -8.04 1.89
CA LYS A 415 29.64 -9.26 1.05
C LYS A 415 28.27 -9.45 0.43
N ALA A 416 27.20 -9.15 1.16
CA ALA A 416 25.86 -9.13 0.60
C ALA A 416 25.73 -8.11 -0.55
N ARG A 417 26.30 -6.90 -0.43
CA ARG A 417 26.28 -5.92 -1.53
C ARG A 417 27.04 -6.41 -2.76
N GLU A 418 28.25 -6.92 -2.57
CA GLU A 418 29.09 -7.47 -3.66
C GLU A 418 28.35 -8.59 -4.42
N LEU A 419 27.68 -9.50 -3.69
CA LEU A 419 26.85 -10.55 -4.29
C LEU A 419 25.73 -9.95 -5.16
N PHE A 420 24.98 -8.98 -4.65
CA PHE A 420 23.82 -8.40 -5.33
C PHE A 420 24.17 -7.42 -6.46
N GLU A 421 25.42 -6.95 -6.51
CA GLU A 421 25.98 -6.22 -7.66
C GLU A 421 26.36 -7.17 -8.80
N ARG A 422 26.88 -8.36 -8.46
CA ARG A 422 27.27 -9.39 -9.42
C ARG A 422 26.07 -10.16 -10.00
N VAL A 423 25.06 -10.45 -9.18
CA VAL A 423 23.88 -11.22 -9.61
C VAL A 423 22.95 -10.34 -10.43
N ASP A 424 22.64 -10.78 -11.66
CA ASP A 424 21.70 -10.12 -12.55
C ASP A 424 20.62 -11.07 -13.08
N GLY A 425 19.69 -10.53 -13.88
CA GLY A 425 18.61 -11.31 -14.45
C GLY A 425 19.08 -12.33 -15.49
N LYS A 426 20.28 -12.22 -16.04
CA LYS A 426 20.85 -13.22 -16.96
C LYS A 426 21.37 -14.41 -16.15
N MET A 427 22.18 -14.17 -15.13
CA MET A 427 22.71 -15.20 -14.24
C MET A 427 21.58 -16.02 -13.60
N LEU A 428 20.52 -15.37 -13.11
CA LEU A 428 19.35 -16.06 -12.57
C LEU A 428 18.65 -16.95 -13.61
N ARG A 429 18.52 -16.49 -14.86
CA ARG A 429 17.91 -17.30 -15.93
C ARG A 429 18.77 -18.51 -16.30
N GLU A 430 20.08 -18.34 -16.35
CA GLU A 430 21.03 -19.42 -16.61
C GLU A 430 21.00 -20.46 -15.49
N ALA A 431 20.98 -20.02 -14.23
CA ALA A 431 20.83 -20.90 -13.07
C ALA A 431 19.50 -21.68 -13.10
N ILE A 432 18.38 -21.03 -13.43
CA ILE A 432 17.06 -21.70 -13.59
C ILE A 432 17.10 -22.77 -14.69
N ALA A 433 17.78 -22.48 -15.80
CA ALA A 433 17.89 -23.41 -16.93
C ALA A 433 18.76 -24.62 -16.58
N ALA A 434 19.83 -24.42 -15.81
CA ALA A 434 20.75 -25.47 -15.38
C ALA A 434 20.21 -26.32 -14.21
N GLN A 435 19.23 -25.81 -13.46
CA GLN A 435 18.75 -26.47 -12.24
C GLN A 435 17.87 -27.70 -12.54
N THR A 436 18.25 -28.82 -11.92
CA THR A 436 17.55 -30.12 -12.00
C THR A 436 16.65 -30.38 -10.80
N ASP A 437 16.97 -29.78 -9.64
CA ASP A 437 16.12 -29.83 -8.45
C ASP A 437 14.88 -28.94 -8.65
N PRO A 438 13.66 -29.52 -8.65
CA PRO A 438 12.43 -28.78 -8.90
C PRO A 438 12.17 -27.68 -7.86
N ASP A 439 12.57 -27.90 -6.60
CA ASP A 439 12.35 -26.95 -5.52
C ASP A 439 13.32 -25.78 -5.63
N LYS A 440 14.63 -26.05 -5.80
CA LYS A 440 15.61 -24.97 -6.07
C LYS A 440 15.23 -24.17 -7.32
N LYS A 441 14.73 -24.84 -8.36
CA LYS A 441 14.29 -24.18 -9.60
C LYS A 441 13.10 -23.26 -9.34
N ALA A 442 12.10 -23.70 -8.59
CA ALA A 442 10.96 -22.88 -8.21
C ALA A 442 11.38 -21.66 -7.37
N GLN A 443 12.33 -21.84 -6.45
CA GLN A 443 12.88 -20.73 -5.64
C GLN A 443 13.60 -19.70 -6.51
N LEU A 444 14.46 -20.13 -7.43
CA LEU A 444 15.14 -19.23 -8.37
C LEU A 444 14.16 -18.47 -9.27
N GLN A 445 13.07 -19.12 -9.70
CA GLN A 445 12.00 -18.47 -10.46
C GLN A 445 11.29 -17.38 -9.63
N LEU A 446 11.01 -17.65 -8.35
CA LEU A 446 10.45 -16.65 -7.43
C LEU A 446 11.41 -15.48 -7.22
N VAL A 447 12.71 -15.75 -7.04
CA VAL A 447 13.75 -14.72 -6.92
C VAL A 447 13.81 -13.86 -8.18
N LEU A 448 13.84 -14.46 -9.37
CA LEU A 448 13.87 -13.73 -10.63
C LEU A 448 12.63 -12.85 -10.82
N ALA A 449 11.44 -13.40 -10.57
CA ALA A 449 10.19 -12.67 -10.71
C ALA A 449 10.10 -11.45 -9.77
N ASN A 450 10.75 -11.54 -8.60
CA ASN A 450 10.69 -10.53 -7.54
C ASN A 450 12.02 -9.78 -7.33
N TRP A 451 12.98 -9.91 -8.24
CA TRP A 451 14.37 -9.45 -8.03
C TRP A 451 14.48 -7.98 -7.63
N LYS A 452 13.70 -7.12 -8.28
CA LYS A 452 13.66 -5.68 -7.96
C LYS A 452 13.11 -5.41 -6.56
N ALA A 453 12.08 -6.15 -6.14
CA ALA A 453 11.48 -6.01 -4.82
C ALA A 453 12.42 -6.54 -3.74
N LEU A 454 13.07 -7.69 -3.95
CA LEU A 454 14.05 -8.28 -3.03
C LEU A 454 15.28 -7.39 -2.84
N ARG A 455 15.80 -6.78 -3.93
CA ARG A 455 16.86 -5.76 -3.83
C ARG A 455 16.40 -4.54 -3.03
N ALA A 456 15.16 -4.09 -3.26
CA ALA A 456 14.58 -2.99 -2.52
C ALA A 456 14.38 -3.31 -1.04
N TRP A 457 14.07 -4.56 -0.71
CA TRP A 457 13.97 -5.03 0.66
C TRP A 457 15.32 -5.01 1.37
N LEU A 458 16.32 -5.75 0.87
CA LEU A 458 17.58 -5.97 1.58
C LEU A 458 18.41 -4.72 1.81
N PHE A 459 18.51 -3.87 0.79
CA PHE A 459 19.41 -2.72 0.84
C PHE A 459 18.65 -1.41 1.03
N GLY A 460 17.32 -1.43 0.88
CA GLY A 460 16.54 -0.23 0.64
C GLY A 460 17.02 0.40 -0.66
N VAL A 461 16.36 0.15 -1.79
CA VAL A 461 16.86 0.71 -3.06
C VAL A 461 16.67 2.21 -3.05
N THR A 462 17.77 2.94 -3.16
CA THR A 462 17.80 4.30 -3.66
C THR A 462 17.39 4.29 -5.13
N VAL A 463 16.12 4.53 -5.41
CA VAL A 463 15.61 4.75 -6.76
C VAL A 463 15.86 6.18 -7.12
N ARG A 464 16.74 6.41 -8.10
CA ARG A 464 16.83 7.73 -8.74
C ARG A 464 15.50 8.04 -9.42
N ASP A 465 14.77 8.98 -8.85
CA ASP A 465 13.55 9.50 -9.42
C ASP A 465 13.88 10.15 -10.77
N LYS A 466 13.45 9.53 -11.87
CA LYS A 466 13.73 10.04 -13.22
C LYS A 466 13.14 11.43 -13.50
N ARG A 467 12.21 11.93 -12.66
CA ARG A 467 11.58 13.24 -12.82
C ARG A 467 12.16 14.29 -11.91
N GLU A 468 12.42 13.95 -10.66
CA GLU A 468 12.98 14.88 -9.66
C GLU A 468 14.52 14.81 -9.62
N LYS A 469 15.14 13.87 -10.34
CA LYS A 469 16.58 13.59 -10.37
C LYS A 469 17.19 13.31 -8.99
N GLN A 470 16.36 12.96 -8.00
CA GLN A 470 16.76 12.67 -6.63
C GLN A 470 16.67 11.18 -6.32
N ASP A 471 17.57 10.75 -5.47
CA ASP A 471 17.75 9.39 -4.98
C ASP A 471 16.74 9.10 -3.85
N LYS A 472 15.86 8.11 -4.03
CA LYS A 472 14.73 7.81 -3.12
C LYS A 472 14.75 6.38 -2.61
N ARG A 473 14.87 6.16 -1.30
CA ARG A 473 14.84 4.82 -0.71
C ARG A 473 13.41 4.23 -0.75
N ILE A 474 13.20 3.11 -1.45
CA ILE A 474 11.98 2.30 -1.34
C ILE A 474 12.09 1.48 -0.07
N VAL A 475 11.03 1.49 0.73
CA VAL A 475 11.05 0.82 2.02
C VAL A 475 9.78 -0.01 2.20
N GLY A 476 9.73 -1.17 1.55
CA GLY A 476 8.64 -2.11 1.80
C GLY A 476 8.81 -2.88 3.11
N MET A 477 10.06 -3.17 3.48
CA MET A 477 10.41 -4.06 4.59
C MET A 477 11.80 -3.77 5.14
N ILE A 478 12.16 -2.50 5.35
CA ILE A 478 13.40 -2.22 6.09
C ILE A 478 13.29 -2.83 7.48
N PRO A 479 14.41 -3.31 8.04
CA PRO A 479 14.48 -3.62 9.46
C PRO A 479 14.19 -2.32 10.23
N LEU A 480 12.92 -2.14 10.59
CA LEU A 480 12.51 -1.14 11.55
C LEU A 480 13.20 -1.51 12.87
N HIS A 481 13.79 -0.53 13.55
CA HIS A 481 14.38 -0.82 14.85
C HIS A 481 13.29 -1.38 15.79
N GLU A 482 13.59 -2.45 16.53
CA GLU A 482 12.63 -3.15 17.39
C GLU A 482 11.89 -2.20 18.33
N ASP A 483 12.64 -1.23 18.87
CA ASP A 483 12.08 -0.24 19.79
C ASP A 483 11.02 0.64 19.18
N VAL A 484 10.99 0.84 17.85
CA VAL A 484 9.89 1.61 17.25
C VAL A 484 8.59 0.88 17.48
N LEU A 485 8.51 -0.40 17.08
CA LEU A 485 7.31 -1.21 17.27
C LEU A 485 6.97 -1.33 18.77
N ARG A 486 7.98 -1.58 19.63
CA ARG A 486 7.79 -1.62 21.08
C ARG A 486 7.20 -0.33 21.64
N LEU A 487 7.77 0.83 21.32
CA LEU A 487 7.30 2.14 21.80
C LEU A 487 5.85 2.41 21.39
N PHE A 488 5.50 2.12 20.14
CA PHE A 488 4.13 2.26 19.66
C PHE A 488 3.17 1.32 20.40
N LEU A 489 3.47 0.02 20.47
CA LEU A 489 2.60 -0.96 21.15
C LEU A 489 2.44 -0.64 22.64
N GLU A 490 3.52 -0.31 23.33
CA GLU A 490 3.51 0.03 24.77
C GLU A 490 2.78 1.34 25.07
N THR A 491 2.66 2.22 24.09
CA THR A 491 1.85 3.43 24.19
C THR A 491 0.44 3.22 23.68
N GLY A 492 0.06 2.01 23.30
CA GLY A 492 -1.32 1.62 22.97
C GLY A 492 -1.74 1.90 21.54
N TRP A 493 -0.77 1.97 20.61
CA TRP A 493 -1.06 1.88 19.18
C TRP A 493 -1.27 0.43 18.77
N ASP A 494 -2.14 0.23 17.79
CA ASP A 494 -2.30 -1.04 17.09
C ASP A 494 -1.36 -1.12 15.90
N TRP A 495 -0.79 -2.31 15.67
CA TRP A 495 0.07 -2.57 14.53
C TRP A 495 -0.74 -3.16 13.37
N GLY A 496 -0.65 -2.55 12.20
CA GLY A 496 -1.35 -3.00 10.99
C GLY A 496 -0.45 -3.70 9.96
N GLY A 497 0.82 -3.98 10.31
CA GLY A 497 1.80 -4.59 9.41
C GLY A 497 1.97 -6.09 9.59
N ASP A 498 0.91 -6.81 9.99
CA ASP A 498 0.95 -8.25 10.26
C ASP A 498 0.93 -9.14 9.00
N TRP A 499 0.99 -8.60 7.78
CA TRP A 499 1.02 -9.34 6.50
C TRP A 499 0.06 -10.54 6.36
N ARG A 500 -1.07 -10.53 7.09
CA ARG A 500 -2.10 -11.59 7.08
C ARG A 500 -2.95 -11.51 5.82
N HIS A 501 -3.12 -10.31 5.28
CA HIS A 501 -3.97 -10.03 4.15
C HIS A 501 -3.25 -9.19 3.08
N GLU A 502 -3.82 -9.19 1.87
CA GLU A 502 -3.42 -8.22 0.87
C GLU A 502 -3.59 -6.81 1.46
N LYS A 503 -2.61 -5.92 1.22
CA LYS A 503 -2.59 -4.55 1.74
C LYS A 503 -2.36 -4.42 3.26
N ASP A 504 -1.89 -5.44 3.95
CA ASP A 504 -1.29 -5.24 5.27
C ASP A 504 0.08 -4.56 5.10
N TYR A 505 0.31 -3.47 5.82
CA TYR A 505 1.51 -2.66 5.63
C TYR A 505 2.00 -2.00 6.92
N MET A 506 3.22 -1.47 6.92
CA MET A 506 3.84 -0.87 8.09
C MET A 506 3.14 0.44 8.51
N HIS A 507 2.13 0.32 9.37
CA HIS A 507 1.43 1.45 9.95
C HIS A 507 0.98 1.15 11.38
N PHE A 508 0.80 2.24 12.11
CA PHE A 508 0.32 2.25 13.49
C PHE A 508 -1.01 2.98 13.53
N GLU A 509 -2.01 2.40 14.18
CA GLU A 509 -3.35 2.98 14.32
C GLU A 509 -3.68 3.27 15.79
N ASP A 510 -4.34 4.39 16.07
CA ASP A 510 -4.99 4.60 17.37
C ASP A 510 -6.48 4.32 17.24
N ARG A 511 -6.88 3.05 17.42
CA ARG A 511 -8.28 2.63 17.30
C ARG A 511 -9.18 3.22 18.38
N GLN A 512 -8.62 3.55 19.55
CA GLN A 512 -9.38 4.19 20.63
C GLN A 512 -9.73 5.64 20.26
N ALA A 513 -8.77 6.37 19.69
CA ALA A 513 -9.03 7.70 19.16
C ALA A 513 -10.00 7.60 17.96
N LEU A 514 -9.84 6.59 17.09
CA LEU A 514 -10.70 6.40 15.92
C LEU A 514 -12.19 6.26 16.30
N ALA A 515 -12.52 5.59 17.40
CA ALA A 515 -13.90 5.48 17.85
C ALA A 515 -14.57 6.85 18.14
N GLN A 516 -13.79 7.91 18.39
CA GLN A 516 -14.31 9.25 18.71
C GLN A 516 -14.84 10.02 17.50
N VAL A 517 -14.43 9.62 16.29
CA VAL A 517 -14.85 10.25 15.02
C VAL A 517 -16.23 9.76 14.56
N GLN A 518 -16.78 8.74 15.21
CA GLN A 518 -18.04 8.14 14.80
C GLN A 518 -19.21 9.04 15.17
N LEU A 519 -20.18 9.15 14.26
CA LEU A 519 -21.50 9.68 14.54
C LEU A 519 -22.20 8.73 15.53
N SER A 520 -22.95 9.29 16.48
CA SER A 520 -23.66 8.52 17.51
C SER A 520 -24.57 7.46 16.87
N GLY A 521 -24.26 6.18 17.10
CA GLY A 521 -24.96 5.02 16.49
C GLY A 521 -24.21 4.32 15.35
N GLY A 522 -23.05 4.82 14.91
CA GLY A 522 -22.20 4.15 13.93
C GLY A 522 -21.40 2.98 14.51
N THR A 523 -21.25 1.89 13.75
CA THR A 523 -20.34 0.78 14.08
C THR A 523 -18.94 1.02 13.51
N VAL A 524 -17.91 0.56 14.23
CA VAL A 524 -16.50 0.59 13.75
C VAL A 524 -16.40 -0.31 12.50
N PRO A 525 -15.97 0.23 11.34
CA PRO A 525 -15.78 -0.57 10.12
C PRO A 525 -14.70 -1.63 10.25
#